data_AF-A3F8B0-F1
#
_entry.id   AF-A3F8B0-F1
#
_cell.length_a   1.000
_cell.length_b   1.000
_cell.length_c   1.000
_cell.angle_alpha   90.00
_cell.angle_beta   90.00
_cell.angle_gamma   90.00
#
_symmetry.space_group_name_H-M   'P 1'
#
loop_
_entity.id
_entity.type
_entity.pdbx_description
1 polymer ?
#
loop_
_entity_poly.entity_id
_entity_poly.type
_entity_poly.pdbx_seq_one_letter_code
_entity_poly.pdbx_strand_id
1 'polypeptide(L)'
;GDVVGGLPPALAAMGHRVMTIAPRYDQYKDTWDTNVLVEVIVGDRTETVRFFHCYKRGVDRVFVDHPMFLEKVWGKTGSKLYGPTTGTDFRDNQLRFCLLCLAALEAPRVLNLNNSEYFSGPYGENVVFVANDWHTAVLPCYLKSMYKQNGIYENAKVAFCIHNIAYQGRFPRADFELLNLPESFVPSFDFVDGHVKPVVGRKINWMKAGISECDVVLTVSPHYVKELTSGPEKGVELDGVLRAKPLETGIVNGMDVVDWNPATDKYISVKYNATTVAEARALNKEILQAEVGLPVDSSIPVIVFIGRLEEQKGSDILIAAIPEFLEENVQIIVLGTGKKKMEEELMLLEAKYPQ
;
A
#
# COMPACT_ATOMS: atom_id res chain seq x y z
N GLY A 1 -3.47 -2.09 -2.85
CA GLY A 1 -4.25 -1.70 -1.66
C GLY A 1 -5.53 -1.01 -2.11
N ASP A 2 -6.55 -1.02 -1.26
CA ASP A 2 -7.92 -0.60 -1.61
C ASP A 2 -8.00 0.87 -2.05
N VAL A 3 -7.16 1.75 -1.47
CA VAL A 3 -7.13 3.18 -1.83
C VAL A 3 -6.84 3.38 -3.31
N VAL A 4 -5.80 2.74 -3.85
CA VAL A 4 -5.43 2.85 -5.29
C VAL A 4 -6.41 2.03 -6.17
N GLY A 5 -7.22 1.17 -5.57
CA GLY A 5 -8.35 0.50 -6.21
C GLY A 5 -9.52 1.47 -6.45
N GLY A 6 -9.93 2.21 -5.41
CA GLY A 6 -11.18 2.99 -5.38
C GLY A 6 -11.05 4.51 -5.60
N LEU A 7 -9.97 5.16 -5.13
CA LEU A 7 -9.79 6.61 -5.31
C LEU A 7 -9.60 7.02 -6.78
N PRO A 8 -8.77 6.34 -7.59
CA PRO A 8 -8.56 6.73 -8.98
C PRO A 8 -9.85 6.69 -9.83
N PRO A 9 -10.71 5.64 -9.74
CA PRO A 9 -12.02 5.67 -10.40
C PRO A 9 -12.93 6.81 -9.94
N ALA A 10 -12.91 7.16 -8.66
CA ALA A 10 -13.71 8.28 -8.15
C ALA A 10 -13.25 9.62 -8.75
N LEU A 11 -11.94 9.85 -8.88
CA LEU A 11 -11.39 11.03 -9.55
C LEU A 11 -11.68 11.05 -11.05
N ALA A 12 -11.63 9.88 -11.71
CA ALA A 12 -12.00 9.76 -13.12
C ALA A 12 -13.49 10.10 -13.34
N ALA A 13 -14.37 9.67 -12.44
CA ALA A 13 -15.78 10.02 -12.47
C ALA A 13 -16.06 11.53 -12.27
N MET A 14 -15.13 12.27 -11.66
CA MET A 14 -15.16 13.73 -11.56
C MET A 14 -14.63 14.44 -12.82
N GLY A 15 -14.27 13.71 -13.87
CA GLY A 15 -13.82 14.24 -15.16
C GLY A 15 -12.31 14.43 -15.29
N HIS A 16 -11.51 13.94 -14.34
CA HIS A 16 -10.05 13.98 -14.44
C HIS A 16 -9.52 12.82 -15.31
N ARG A 17 -8.43 13.07 -16.04
CA ARG A 17 -7.66 12.00 -16.69
C ARG A 17 -6.75 11.34 -15.66
N VAL A 18 -7.01 10.08 -15.31
CA VAL A 18 -6.34 9.43 -14.17
C VAL A 18 -5.58 8.19 -14.62
N MET A 19 -4.31 8.09 -14.20
CA MET A 19 -3.46 6.92 -14.40
C MET A 19 -3.01 6.35 -13.07
N THR A 20 -2.95 5.01 -12.98
CA THR A 20 -2.26 4.31 -11.89
C THR A 20 -1.06 3.56 -12.45
N ILE A 21 0.06 3.58 -11.74
CA ILE A 21 1.28 2.88 -12.13
C ILE A 21 1.70 1.97 -10.98
N ALA A 22 1.90 0.68 -11.26
CA ALA A 22 2.35 -0.30 -10.29
C ALA A 22 3.31 -1.30 -10.96
N PRO A 23 4.12 -2.07 -10.20
CA PRO A 23 4.88 -3.15 -10.79
C PRO A 23 3.98 -4.30 -11.29
N ARG A 24 4.41 -4.98 -12.34
CA ARG A 24 3.80 -6.21 -12.84
C ARG A 24 4.41 -7.41 -12.12
N TYR A 25 3.73 -7.89 -11.09
CA TYR A 25 4.18 -9.03 -10.28
C TYR A 25 3.75 -10.39 -10.85
N ASP A 26 2.79 -10.40 -11.76
CA ASP A 26 2.23 -11.63 -12.36
C ASP A 26 1.69 -11.33 -13.76
N GLN A 27 1.37 -12.38 -14.49
CA GLN A 27 0.79 -12.31 -15.83
C GLN A 27 -0.71 -12.04 -15.75
N TYR A 28 -1.07 -10.78 -15.46
CA TYR A 28 -2.46 -10.36 -15.33
C TYR A 28 -3.27 -10.56 -16.62
N LYS A 29 -4.36 -11.32 -16.54
CA LYS A 29 -5.21 -11.71 -17.68
C LYS A 29 -5.77 -10.52 -18.46
N ASP A 30 -6.19 -9.47 -17.76
CA ASP A 30 -6.92 -8.34 -18.35
C ASP A 30 -5.98 -7.20 -18.79
N THR A 31 -4.69 -7.48 -18.98
CA THR A 31 -3.68 -6.50 -19.39
C THR A 31 -3.07 -6.87 -20.74
N TRP A 32 -2.74 -5.87 -21.56
CA TRP A 32 -2.03 -6.05 -22.82
C TRP A 32 -0.72 -5.28 -22.83
N ASP A 33 0.23 -5.75 -23.62
CA ASP A 33 1.52 -5.11 -23.84
C ASP A 33 1.35 -3.86 -24.71
N THR A 34 1.89 -2.71 -24.29
CA THR A 34 1.85 -1.48 -25.09
C THR A 34 2.90 -1.48 -26.20
N ASN A 35 3.83 -2.44 -26.19
CA ASN A 35 5.04 -2.51 -27.02
C ASN A 35 6.00 -1.32 -26.83
N VAL A 36 5.80 -0.51 -25.79
CA VAL A 36 6.70 0.59 -25.43
C VAL A 36 7.78 0.06 -24.49
N LEU A 37 9.03 0.28 -24.89
CA LEU A 37 10.22 -0.04 -24.12
C LEU A 37 10.93 1.25 -23.74
N VAL A 38 11.40 1.33 -22.50
CA VAL A 38 12.19 2.46 -22.01
C VAL A 38 13.41 1.94 -21.27
N GLU A 39 14.56 2.56 -21.53
CA GLU A 39 15.79 2.30 -20.79
C GLU A 39 15.93 3.29 -19.64
N VAL A 40 16.22 2.77 -18.45
CA VAL A 40 16.44 3.56 -17.24
C VAL A 40 17.70 3.08 -16.53
N ILE A 41 18.44 4.00 -15.91
CA ILE A 41 19.67 3.65 -15.18
C ILE A 41 19.32 3.41 -13.71
N VAL A 42 19.51 2.19 -13.24
CA VAL A 42 19.24 1.77 -11.86
C VAL A 42 20.52 1.20 -11.25
N GLY A 43 21.06 1.89 -10.25
CA GLY A 43 22.41 1.60 -9.74
C GLY A 43 23.44 1.73 -10.86
N ASP A 44 24.21 0.67 -11.10
CA ASP A 44 25.27 0.60 -12.10
C ASP A 44 24.81 0.03 -13.46
N ARG A 45 23.50 -0.22 -13.64
CA ARG A 45 22.96 -0.92 -14.83
C ARG A 45 21.95 -0.08 -15.57
N THR A 46 21.96 -0.21 -16.90
CA THR A 46 20.84 0.18 -17.75
C THR A 46 19.87 -0.99 -17.80
N GLU A 47 18.65 -0.77 -17.33
CA GLU A 47 17.57 -1.74 -17.31
C GLU A 47 16.49 -1.32 -18.32
N THR A 48 15.97 -2.28 -19.09
CA THR A 48 14.88 -2.02 -20.04
C THR A 48 13.54 -2.42 -19.41
N VAL A 49 12.65 -1.45 -19.22
CA VAL A 49 11.29 -1.69 -18.73
C VAL A 49 10.30 -1.74 -19.87
N ARG A 50 9.26 -2.55 -19.70
CA ARG A 50 8.09 -2.58 -20.58
C ARG A 50 6.85 -2.15 -19.82
N PHE A 51 5.87 -1.63 -20.53
CA PHE A 51 4.59 -1.23 -19.95
C PHE A 51 3.46 -2.14 -20.43
N PHE A 52 2.73 -2.69 -19.48
CA PHE A 52 1.44 -3.33 -19.72
C PHE A 52 0.33 -2.36 -19.34
N HIS A 53 -0.80 -2.44 -20.03
CA HIS A 53 -1.91 -1.51 -19.85
C HIS A 53 -3.24 -2.23 -19.76
N CYS A 54 -4.16 -1.64 -19.00
CA CYS A 54 -5.57 -1.98 -18.93
C CYS A 54 -6.38 -0.70 -18.68
N TYR A 55 -7.47 -0.52 -19.40
CA TYR A 55 -8.41 0.58 -19.15
C TYR A 55 -9.66 0.06 -18.43
N LYS A 56 -9.90 0.53 -17.21
CA LYS A 56 -11.02 0.03 -16.37
C LYS A 56 -11.57 1.12 -15.45
N ARG A 57 -12.91 1.27 -15.42
CA ARG A 57 -13.64 2.26 -14.61
C ARG A 57 -13.12 3.69 -14.82
N GLY A 58 -12.86 4.08 -16.07
CA GLY A 58 -12.37 5.41 -16.42
C GLY A 58 -10.87 5.66 -16.16
N VAL A 59 -10.13 4.65 -15.69
CA VAL A 59 -8.72 4.79 -15.27
C VAL A 59 -7.80 3.98 -16.17
N ASP A 60 -6.72 4.62 -16.61
CA ASP A 60 -5.59 3.96 -17.26
C ASP A 60 -4.72 3.27 -16.19
N ARG A 61 -4.68 1.94 -16.20
CA ARG A 61 -3.87 1.14 -15.28
C ARG A 61 -2.66 0.61 -16.00
N VAL A 62 -1.49 1.12 -15.61
CA VAL A 62 -0.20 0.79 -16.20
C VAL A 62 0.59 -0.07 -15.24
N PHE A 63 1.18 -1.13 -15.77
CA PHE A 63 2.01 -2.06 -15.01
C PHE A 63 3.42 -2.08 -15.58
N VAL A 64 4.42 -1.80 -14.74
CA VAL A 64 5.84 -1.82 -15.09
C VAL A 64 6.32 -3.28 -15.08
N ASP A 65 6.61 -3.80 -16.25
CA ASP A 65 7.08 -5.16 -16.47
C ASP A 65 8.61 -5.20 -16.50
N HIS A 66 9.16 -6.05 -15.63
CA HIS A 66 10.60 -6.28 -15.48
C HIS A 66 10.85 -7.60 -14.72
N PRO A 67 11.93 -8.35 -15.01
CA PRO A 67 12.29 -9.56 -14.27
C PRO A 67 12.36 -9.38 -12.75
N MET A 68 12.84 -8.23 -12.28
CA MET A 68 12.90 -7.91 -10.84
C MET A 68 11.52 -7.89 -10.14
N PHE A 69 10.42 -7.88 -10.88
CA PHE A 69 9.06 -8.00 -10.34
C PHE A 69 8.44 -9.35 -10.66
N LEU A 70 8.38 -9.70 -11.95
CA LEU A 70 7.62 -10.85 -12.44
C LEU A 70 8.24 -12.19 -11.98
N GLU A 71 9.56 -12.29 -11.95
CA GLU A 71 10.25 -13.56 -11.62
C GLU A 71 10.38 -13.78 -10.11
N LYS A 72 9.99 -12.81 -9.27
CA LYS A 72 10.12 -12.90 -7.81
C LYS A 72 9.04 -13.74 -7.16
N VAL A 73 7.87 -13.82 -7.79
CA VAL A 73 6.71 -14.49 -7.21
C VAL A 73 6.24 -15.56 -8.19
N TRP A 74 6.51 -16.82 -7.88
CA TRP A 74 5.96 -17.95 -8.62
C TRP A 74 4.54 -18.28 -8.11
N GLY A 75 3.58 -18.39 -9.03
CA GLY A 75 2.16 -18.61 -8.75
C GLY A 75 1.37 -17.31 -8.57
N LYS A 76 0.02 -17.40 -8.55
CA LYS A 76 -0.86 -16.25 -8.29
C LYS A 76 -0.34 -15.50 -7.06
N THR A 77 0.01 -14.23 -7.23
CA THR A 77 0.73 -13.42 -6.23
C THR A 77 0.07 -13.50 -4.85
N GLY A 78 0.52 -14.42 -4.00
CA GLY A 78 -0.22 -14.84 -2.81
C GLY A 78 -0.01 -13.97 -1.57
N SER A 79 1.10 -13.21 -1.50
CA SER A 79 1.46 -12.29 -0.39
C SER A 79 2.92 -11.78 -0.42
N LYS A 80 3.78 -12.32 -1.29
CA LYS A 80 5.25 -12.14 -1.25
C LYS A 80 5.78 -10.98 -2.09
N LEU A 81 5.10 -9.83 -2.06
CA LEU A 81 5.48 -8.68 -2.91
C LEU A 81 6.82 -8.05 -2.52
N TYR A 82 7.05 -7.95 -1.21
CA TYR A 82 8.18 -7.21 -0.65
C TYR A 82 9.29 -8.11 -0.12
N GLY A 83 9.00 -9.41 0.02
CA GLY A 83 9.90 -10.37 0.63
C GLY A 83 9.43 -11.82 0.51
N PRO A 84 10.33 -12.81 0.68
CA PRO A 84 9.97 -14.22 0.58
C PRO A 84 9.06 -14.71 1.71
N THR A 85 9.10 -14.03 2.87
CA THR A 85 8.29 -14.31 4.07
C THR A 85 7.99 -13.01 4.80
N THR A 86 6.87 -12.95 5.53
CA THR A 86 6.53 -11.80 6.39
C THR A 86 7.67 -11.48 7.36
N GLY A 87 8.09 -10.20 7.40
CA GLY A 87 9.18 -9.73 8.25
C GLY A 87 10.59 -9.95 7.66
N THR A 88 10.73 -10.44 6.43
CA THR A 88 12.01 -10.51 5.72
C THR A 88 11.86 -9.94 4.32
N ASP A 89 12.55 -8.84 4.03
CA ASP A 89 12.51 -8.15 2.75
C ASP A 89 13.47 -8.75 1.72
N PHE A 90 13.16 -8.57 0.43
CA PHE A 90 14.12 -8.85 -0.63
C PHE A 90 15.25 -7.80 -0.63
N ARG A 91 16.49 -8.26 -0.81
CA ARG A 91 17.69 -7.39 -0.83
C ARG A 91 17.67 -6.37 -1.95
N ASP A 92 17.00 -6.66 -3.06
CA ASP A 92 16.90 -5.80 -4.23
C ASP A 92 15.69 -4.86 -4.21
N ASN A 93 14.96 -4.77 -3.09
CA ASN A 93 13.84 -3.83 -2.95
C ASN A 93 14.21 -2.40 -3.31
N GLN A 94 15.41 -1.96 -2.93
CA GLN A 94 15.88 -0.60 -3.24
C GLN A 94 15.95 -0.36 -4.76
N LEU A 95 16.62 -1.23 -5.50
CA LEU A 95 16.74 -1.13 -6.96
C LEU A 95 15.38 -1.27 -7.65
N ARG A 96 14.55 -2.21 -7.18
CA ARG A 96 13.18 -2.42 -7.67
C ARG A 96 12.33 -1.16 -7.58
N PHE A 97 12.38 -0.47 -6.44
CA PHE A 97 11.54 0.71 -6.25
C PHE A 97 12.15 1.98 -6.86
N CYS A 98 13.47 2.03 -7.08
CA CYS A 98 14.09 3.00 -7.99
C CYS A 98 13.57 2.81 -9.42
N LEU A 99 13.61 1.57 -9.93
CA LEU A 99 13.10 1.20 -11.26
C LEU A 99 11.63 1.61 -11.44
N LEU A 100 10.79 1.32 -10.44
CA LEU A 100 9.38 1.73 -10.44
C LEU A 100 9.23 3.25 -10.54
N CYS A 101 9.97 4.02 -9.75
CA CYS A 101 9.86 5.47 -9.74
C CYS A 101 10.32 6.11 -11.06
N LEU A 102 11.42 5.63 -11.63
CA LEU A 102 11.93 6.10 -12.92
C LEU A 102 10.94 5.75 -14.04
N ALA A 103 10.48 4.49 -14.11
CA ALA A 103 9.47 4.08 -15.09
C ALA A 103 8.16 4.86 -14.95
N ALA A 104 7.76 5.21 -13.72
CA ALA A 104 6.57 6.01 -13.46
C ALA A 104 6.68 7.47 -13.93
N LEU A 105 7.90 8.02 -13.98
CA LEU A 105 8.17 9.34 -14.57
C LEU A 105 8.24 9.31 -16.09
N GLU A 106 8.46 8.14 -16.71
CA GLU A 106 8.48 8.00 -18.16
C GLU A 106 7.07 7.80 -18.74
N ALA A 107 6.26 6.97 -18.08
CA ALA A 107 4.94 6.56 -18.56
C ALA A 107 4.03 7.71 -19.04
N PRO A 108 3.90 8.87 -18.35
CA PRO A 108 3.03 9.94 -18.81
C PRO A 108 3.45 10.55 -20.16
N ARG A 109 4.74 10.47 -20.52
CA ARG A 109 5.30 11.06 -21.74
C ARG A 109 5.33 10.09 -22.90
N VAL A 110 5.63 8.82 -22.64
CA VAL A 110 5.89 7.83 -23.69
C VAL A 110 4.65 7.01 -24.09
N LEU A 111 3.66 6.87 -23.21
CA LEU A 111 2.48 6.03 -23.48
C LEU A 111 1.40 6.83 -24.19
N ASN A 112 1.13 6.49 -25.46
CA ASN A 112 0.03 7.03 -26.23
C ASN A 112 -1.27 6.24 -25.94
N LEU A 113 -2.13 6.78 -25.06
CA LEU A 113 -3.32 6.10 -24.56
C LEU A 113 -4.61 6.78 -25.06
N ASN A 114 -5.43 6.02 -25.79
CA ASN A 114 -6.60 6.55 -26.51
C ASN A 114 -7.91 5.86 -26.11
N ASN A 115 -7.95 5.23 -24.93
CA ASN A 115 -9.11 4.48 -24.46
C ASN A 115 -10.21 5.37 -23.87
N SER A 116 -9.88 6.62 -23.50
CA SER A 116 -10.85 7.59 -22.99
C SER A 116 -11.58 8.28 -24.14
N GLU A 117 -12.88 8.52 -23.95
CA GLU A 117 -13.69 9.31 -24.90
C GLU A 117 -13.32 10.80 -24.91
N TYR A 118 -12.72 11.30 -23.82
CA TYR A 118 -12.43 12.73 -23.63
C TYR A 118 -10.95 13.08 -23.81
N PHE A 119 -10.06 12.10 -23.71
CA PHE A 119 -8.62 12.30 -23.73
C PHE A 119 -7.94 11.31 -24.67
N SER A 120 -6.95 11.80 -25.42
CA SER A 120 -6.14 11.01 -26.35
C SER A 120 -4.67 11.41 -26.23
N GLY A 121 -3.77 10.62 -26.83
CA GLY A 121 -2.35 10.92 -26.82
C GLY A 121 -1.66 10.57 -25.49
N PRO A 122 -0.42 11.03 -25.29
CA PRO A 122 0.25 10.97 -24.01
C PRO A 122 -0.45 11.82 -22.94
N TYR A 123 -0.19 11.51 -21.66
CA TYR A 123 -0.63 12.36 -20.54
C TYR A 123 0.10 13.70 -20.53
N GLY A 124 1.34 13.73 -21.03
CA GLY A 124 2.15 14.93 -21.11
C GLY A 124 2.79 15.30 -19.77
N GLU A 125 3.12 16.59 -19.63
CA GLU A 125 3.99 17.08 -18.56
C GLU A 125 3.29 17.94 -17.49
N ASN A 126 2.06 18.37 -17.75
CA ASN A 126 1.24 19.11 -16.78
C ASN A 126 0.46 18.11 -15.92
N VAL A 127 1.17 17.42 -15.02
CA VAL A 127 0.64 16.30 -14.23
C VAL A 127 0.83 16.50 -12.74
N VAL A 128 -0.06 15.90 -11.94
CA VAL A 128 0.12 15.76 -10.49
C VAL A 128 0.40 14.30 -10.20
N PHE A 129 1.59 14.01 -9.69
CA PHE A 129 1.96 12.69 -9.20
C PHE A 129 1.45 12.52 -7.77
N VAL A 130 0.76 11.42 -7.51
CA VAL A 130 0.41 11.00 -6.14
C VAL A 130 1.27 9.79 -5.78
N ALA A 131 2.37 10.05 -5.07
CA ALA A 131 3.28 9.03 -4.57
C ALA A 131 2.72 8.42 -3.27
N ASN A 132 2.61 7.10 -3.20
CA ASN A 132 2.03 6.36 -2.08
C ASN A 132 3.10 5.54 -1.35
N ASP A 133 3.27 5.82 -0.06
CA ASP A 133 4.25 5.17 0.84
C ASP A 133 5.72 5.20 0.36
N TRP A 134 6.61 4.65 1.18
CA TRP A 134 8.05 4.68 0.99
C TRP A 134 8.52 4.15 -0.38
N HIS A 135 7.80 3.17 -0.97
CA HIS A 135 8.13 2.57 -2.27
C HIS A 135 8.20 3.61 -3.40
N THR A 136 7.48 4.72 -3.27
CA THR A 136 7.45 5.79 -4.30
C THR A 136 8.02 7.11 -3.78
N ALA A 137 8.63 7.10 -2.59
CA ALA A 137 9.11 8.31 -1.93
C ALA A 137 10.33 8.95 -2.61
N VAL A 138 11.06 8.20 -3.44
CA VAL A 138 12.19 8.74 -4.24
C VAL A 138 11.72 9.47 -5.52
N LEU A 139 10.48 9.25 -5.97
CA LEU A 139 9.91 9.90 -7.16
C LEU A 139 10.09 11.43 -7.18
N PRO A 140 9.74 12.21 -6.12
CA PRO A 140 9.96 13.65 -6.12
C PRO A 140 11.44 14.05 -6.27
N CYS A 141 12.37 13.22 -5.77
CA CYS A 141 13.81 13.46 -5.91
C CYS A 141 14.24 13.30 -7.38
N TYR A 142 13.80 12.23 -8.03
CA TYR A 142 14.07 11.99 -9.46
C TYR A 142 13.43 13.05 -10.34
N LEU A 143 12.18 13.41 -10.08
CA LEU A 143 11.48 14.46 -10.81
C LEU A 143 12.28 15.77 -10.80
N LYS A 144 12.76 16.19 -9.62
CA LYS A 144 13.55 17.43 -9.49
C LYS A 144 14.92 17.33 -10.13
N SER A 145 15.66 16.26 -9.88
CA SER A 145 17.05 16.12 -10.29
C SER A 145 17.22 15.81 -11.77
N MET A 146 16.39 14.93 -12.34
CA MET A 146 16.61 14.39 -13.68
C MET A 146 15.70 15.01 -14.74
N TYR A 147 14.52 15.51 -14.35
CA TYR A 147 13.53 16.00 -15.32
C TYR A 147 13.44 17.52 -15.28
N LYS A 148 13.14 18.12 -14.12
CA LYS A 148 12.96 19.57 -14.00
C LYS A 148 14.22 20.36 -14.33
N GLN A 149 15.40 19.86 -13.97
CA GLN A 149 16.67 20.49 -14.36
C GLN A 149 16.87 20.56 -15.88
N ASN A 150 16.22 19.67 -16.63
CA ASN A 150 16.30 19.59 -18.09
C ASN A 150 15.09 20.24 -18.79
N GLY A 151 14.30 21.04 -18.08
CA GLY A 151 13.11 21.72 -18.64
C GLY A 151 11.92 20.81 -18.90
N ILE A 152 11.90 19.61 -18.30
CA ILE A 152 10.82 18.62 -18.43
C ILE A 152 10.00 18.64 -17.13
N TYR A 153 8.67 18.50 -17.24
CA TYR A 153 7.77 18.47 -16.08
C TYR A 153 7.83 19.74 -15.20
N GLU A 154 8.12 20.90 -15.78
CA GLU A 154 8.31 22.15 -15.02
C GLU A 154 7.12 22.45 -14.08
N ASN A 155 5.90 22.30 -14.62
CA ASN A 155 4.65 22.52 -13.91
C ASN A 155 4.18 21.33 -13.06
N ALA A 156 4.83 20.16 -13.18
CA ALA A 156 4.38 18.97 -12.48
C ALA A 156 4.53 19.12 -10.95
N LYS A 157 3.61 18.53 -10.21
CA LYS A 157 3.57 18.56 -8.74
C LYS A 157 3.52 17.16 -8.16
N VAL A 158 4.05 16.99 -6.95
CA VAL A 158 4.03 15.71 -6.24
C VAL A 158 3.29 15.86 -4.91
N ALA A 159 2.19 15.13 -4.76
CA ALA A 159 1.59 14.86 -3.47
C ALA A 159 2.13 13.52 -2.94
N PHE A 160 2.67 13.51 -1.73
CA PHE A 160 3.17 12.31 -1.07
C PHE A 160 2.18 11.86 0.01
N CYS A 161 1.58 10.69 -0.17
CA CYS A 161 0.57 10.12 0.71
C CYS A 161 1.15 9.03 1.60
N ILE A 162 1.11 9.24 2.91
CA ILE A 162 1.55 8.30 3.94
C ILE A 162 0.35 7.45 4.34
N HIS A 163 0.37 6.16 4.00
CA HIS A 163 -0.64 5.18 4.43
C HIS A 163 -0.21 4.48 5.71
N ASN A 164 1.10 4.27 5.89
CA ASN A 164 1.64 3.67 7.11
C ASN A 164 3.06 4.16 7.42
N ILE A 165 3.20 4.95 8.50
CA ILE A 165 4.48 5.50 8.95
C ILE A 165 5.49 4.45 9.42
N ALA A 166 5.05 3.24 9.75
CA ALA A 166 5.94 2.19 10.25
C ALA A 166 6.93 1.70 9.18
N TYR A 167 6.58 1.82 7.89
CA TYR A 167 7.41 1.37 6.78
C TYR A 167 7.99 2.56 6.03
N GLN A 168 9.28 2.82 6.22
CA GLN A 168 9.91 4.08 5.79
C GLN A 168 10.98 3.95 4.70
N GLY A 169 11.34 2.71 4.31
CA GLY A 169 12.47 2.48 3.41
C GLY A 169 13.79 2.95 4.04
N ARG A 170 14.16 2.33 5.18
CA ARG A 170 15.40 2.61 5.91
C ARG A 170 16.49 1.68 5.39
N PHE A 171 17.49 2.23 4.70
CA PHE A 171 18.60 1.46 4.11
C PHE A 171 19.95 1.94 4.64
N PRO A 172 21.02 1.12 4.56
CA PRO A 172 22.39 1.55 4.83
C PRO A 172 22.74 2.87 4.15
N ARG A 173 23.50 3.74 4.84
CA ARG A 173 23.89 5.04 4.28
C ARG A 173 24.72 4.93 2.98
N ALA A 174 25.54 3.88 2.86
CA ALA A 174 26.35 3.62 1.67
C ALA A 174 25.49 3.40 0.42
N ASP A 175 24.28 2.87 0.58
CA ASP A 175 23.39 2.53 -0.53
C ASP A 175 22.76 3.76 -1.19
N PHE A 176 23.07 4.99 -0.73
CA PHE A 176 22.67 6.21 -1.41
C PHE A 176 23.22 6.29 -2.83
N GLU A 177 24.42 5.76 -3.06
CA GLU A 177 25.06 5.77 -4.39
C GLU A 177 24.23 4.99 -5.42
N LEU A 178 23.53 3.93 -4.99
CA LEU A 178 22.64 3.13 -5.86
C LEU A 178 21.44 3.93 -6.38
N LEU A 179 21.12 5.07 -5.77
CA LEU A 179 20.00 5.91 -6.19
C LEU A 179 20.32 6.77 -7.42
N ASN A 180 21.60 6.93 -7.81
CA ASN A 180 22.00 7.84 -8.89
C ASN A 180 21.48 9.28 -8.71
N LEU A 181 21.39 9.75 -7.46
CA LEU A 181 20.99 11.12 -7.13
C LEU A 181 22.21 11.99 -6.81
N PRO A 182 22.19 13.30 -7.15
CA PRO A 182 23.24 14.22 -6.74
C PRO A 182 23.42 14.29 -5.22
N GLU A 183 24.65 14.54 -4.76
CA GLU A 183 24.96 14.66 -3.32
C GLU A 183 24.13 15.73 -2.60
N SER A 184 23.63 16.74 -3.32
CA SER A 184 22.74 17.77 -2.78
C SER A 184 21.46 17.20 -2.15
N PHE A 185 21.05 15.97 -2.51
CA PHE A 185 19.89 15.30 -1.92
C PHE A 185 20.21 14.52 -0.64
N VAL A 186 21.48 14.28 -0.31
CA VAL A 186 21.88 13.55 0.89
C VAL A 186 21.18 14.06 2.17
N PRO A 187 21.08 15.38 2.43
CA PRO A 187 20.40 15.89 3.62
C PRO A 187 18.92 15.47 3.72
N SER A 188 18.24 15.28 2.60
CA SER A 188 16.84 14.85 2.55
C SER A 188 16.69 13.39 2.95
N PHE A 189 17.68 12.54 2.65
CA PHE A 189 17.70 11.13 3.03
C PHE A 189 18.31 10.86 4.41
N ASP A 190 19.24 11.71 4.86
CA ASP A 190 20.04 11.46 6.05
C ASP A 190 19.17 11.30 7.30
N PHE A 191 19.36 10.20 8.01
CA PHE A 191 18.50 9.81 9.11
C PHE A 191 19.31 9.03 10.16
N VAL A 192 19.09 9.36 11.44
CA VAL A 192 19.66 8.61 12.56
C VAL A 192 18.56 7.69 13.07
N ASP A 193 18.70 6.41 12.78
CA ASP A 193 17.76 5.38 13.24
C ASP A 193 18.10 5.00 14.67
N GLY A 194 17.20 5.32 15.60
CA GLY A 194 17.27 5.00 17.02
C GLY A 194 16.69 3.63 17.37
N HIS A 195 16.12 2.89 16.42
CA HIS A 195 15.64 1.54 16.70
C HIS A 195 16.81 0.56 16.92
N VAL A 196 16.71 -0.19 18.01
CA VAL A 196 17.70 -1.20 18.43
C VAL A 196 17.81 -2.34 17.41
N LYS A 197 16.81 -2.56 16.55
CA LYS A 197 16.79 -3.60 15.52
C LYS A 197 16.72 -2.98 14.12
N PRO A 198 17.60 -3.37 13.16
CA PRO A 198 18.71 -4.32 13.32
C PRO A 198 19.93 -3.71 14.02
N VAL A 199 20.20 -2.40 13.85
CA VAL A 199 21.31 -1.65 14.48
C VAL A 199 20.95 -0.16 14.53
N VAL A 200 21.22 0.50 15.66
CA VAL A 200 21.15 1.96 15.81
C VAL A 200 22.24 2.60 14.96
N GLY A 201 21.90 3.63 14.19
CA GLY A 201 22.93 4.38 13.45
C GLY A 201 22.41 5.14 12.24
N ARG A 202 23.38 5.74 11.54
CA ARG A 202 23.11 6.57 10.36
C ARG A 202 22.66 5.70 9.19
N LYS A 203 21.52 6.04 8.61
CA LYS A 203 20.87 5.37 7.49
C LYS A 203 20.40 6.40 6.46
N ILE A 204 19.99 5.95 5.29
CA ILE A 204 19.09 6.70 4.43
C ILE A 204 17.64 6.32 4.73
N ASN A 205 16.74 7.31 4.69
CA ASN A 205 15.32 7.11 4.90
C ASN A 205 14.55 7.69 3.71
N TRP A 206 13.96 6.82 2.91
CA TRP A 206 13.26 7.20 1.69
C TRP A 206 12.00 8.01 1.99
N MET A 207 11.21 7.61 3.00
CA MET A 207 10.01 8.35 3.39
C MET A 207 10.34 9.77 3.85
N LYS A 208 11.43 9.96 4.61
CA LYS A 208 11.93 11.29 4.97
C LYS A 208 12.21 12.13 3.72
N ALA A 209 12.92 11.57 2.74
CA ALA A 209 13.20 12.26 1.48
C ALA A 209 11.92 12.59 0.70
N GLY A 210 10.96 11.67 0.64
CA GLY A 210 9.65 11.90 0.00
C GLY A 210 8.88 13.05 0.65
N ILE A 211 8.86 13.09 1.98
CA ILE A 211 8.27 14.20 2.75
C ILE A 211 9.00 15.51 2.43
N SER A 212 10.33 15.53 2.54
CA SER A 212 11.13 16.74 2.29
C SER A 212 10.95 17.27 0.86
N GLU A 213 10.96 16.38 -0.14
CA GLU A 213 11.05 16.77 -1.54
C GLU A 213 9.72 16.90 -2.28
N CYS A 214 8.59 16.40 -1.75
CA CYS A 214 7.29 16.59 -2.41
C CYS A 214 6.82 18.06 -2.41
N ASP A 215 5.71 18.36 -3.06
CA ASP A 215 5.05 19.67 -2.91
C ASP A 215 4.08 19.65 -1.72
N VAL A 216 3.32 18.56 -1.55
CA VAL A 216 2.32 18.41 -0.48
C VAL A 216 2.44 17.04 0.19
N VAL A 217 2.21 16.99 1.52
CA VAL A 217 2.18 15.75 2.30
C VAL A 217 0.73 15.47 2.73
N LEU A 218 0.24 14.27 2.45
CA LEU A 218 -1.10 13.79 2.77
C LEU A 218 -1.04 12.53 3.63
N THR A 219 -2.12 12.24 4.34
CA THR A 219 -2.30 10.94 5.00
C THR A 219 -3.78 10.54 5.04
N VAL A 220 -4.07 9.36 5.55
CA VAL A 220 -5.36 8.66 5.42
C VAL A 220 -6.38 8.98 6.53
N SER A 221 -6.10 9.96 7.40
CA SER A 221 -7.00 10.32 8.51
C SER A 221 -6.60 11.65 9.18
N PRO A 222 -7.55 12.55 9.49
CA PRO A 222 -7.27 13.78 10.26
C PRO A 222 -6.72 13.49 11.67
N HIS A 223 -7.16 12.41 12.31
CA HIS A 223 -6.65 12.03 13.62
C HIS A 223 -5.20 11.54 13.51
N TYR A 224 -4.90 10.78 12.45
CA TYR A 224 -3.56 10.24 12.23
C TYR A 224 -2.54 11.36 12.00
N VAL A 225 -2.91 12.50 11.40
CA VAL A 225 -2.04 13.69 11.36
C VAL A 225 -1.56 14.11 12.75
N LYS A 226 -2.47 14.15 13.74
CA LYS A 226 -2.13 14.52 15.12
C LYS A 226 -1.23 13.47 15.76
N GLU A 227 -1.48 12.21 15.49
CA GLU A 227 -0.65 11.12 16.00
C GLU A 227 0.78 11.20 15.47
N LEU A 228 0.93 11.29 14.15
CA LEU A 228 2.23 11.34 13.48
C LEU A 228 3.11 12.52 13.93
N THR A 229 2.48 13.64 14.32
CA THR A 229 3.20 14.86 14.74
C THR A 229 3.39 14.99 16.26
N SER A 230 2.79 14.09 17.05
CA SER A 230 2.78 14.15 18.52
C SER A 230 4.11 13.79 19.18
N GLY A 231 4.93 12.96 18.54
CA GLY A 231 6.21 12.52 19.11
C GLY A 231 6.83 11.32 18.41
N PRO A 232 8.06 10.93 18.81
CA PRO A 232 8.87 9.95 18.10
C PRO A 232 8.28 8.53 18.11
N GLU A 233 7.49 8.16 19.12
CA GLU A 233 6.84 6.84 19.18
C GLU A 233 5.76 6.69 18.11
N LYS A 234 4.90 7.70 17.96
CA LYS A 234 3.78 7.66 16.99
C LYS A 234 4.19 8.08 15.58
N GLY A 235 5.10 9.04 15.45
CA GLY A 235 5.68 9.44 14.18
C GLY A 235 6.85 8.56 13.71
N VAL A 236 7.22 7.56 14.52
CA VAL A 236 8.31 6.61 14.26
C VAL A 236 9.57 7.37 13.81
N GLU A 237 9.97 8.33 14.64
CA GLU A 237 11.14 9.22 14.51
C GLU A 237 11.10 10.22 13.32
N LEU A 238 9.99 10.28 12.57
CA LEU A 238 9.76 11.28 11.53
C LEU A 238 8.86 12.44 11.99
N ASP A 239 8.45 12.46 13.25
CA ASP A 239 7.59 13.49 13.83
C ASP A 239 8.21 14.90 13.69
N GLY A 240 9.52 15.03 13.89
CA GLY A 240 10.23 16.30 13.68
C GLY A 240 10.19 16.78 12.22
N VAL A 241 10.33 15.86 11.27
CA VAL A 241 10.27 16.16 9.83
C VAL A 241 8.85 16.60 9.44
N LEU A 242 7.84 15.89 9.96
CA LEU A 242 6.43 16.19 9.72
C LEU A 242 5.97 17.48 10.40
N ARG A 243 6.59 17.92 11.50
CA ARG A 243 6.35 19.26 12.07
C ARG A 243 7.03 20.36 11.25
N ALA A 244 8.22 20.10 10.71
CA ALA A 244 8.93 21.06 9.87
C ALA A 244 8.24 21.28 8.51
N LYS A 245 7.61 20.24 7.97
CA LYS A 245 6.75 20.30 6.79
C LYS A 245 5.39 19.70 7.12
N PRO A 246 4.45 20.51 7.66
CA PRO A 246 3.16 20.04 8.12
C PRO A 246 2.40 19.27 7.04
N LEU A 247 1.79 18.17 7.47
CA LEU A 247 0.75 17.48 6.71
C LEU A 247 -0.36 18.47 6.38
N GLU A 248 -0.68 18.63 5.10
CA GLU A 248 -1.68 19.61 4.68
C GLU A 248 -3.08 19.14 5.05
N THR A 249 -3.38 17.85 4.88
CA THR A 249 -4.66 17.26 5.25
C THR A 249 -4.53 15.76 5.48
N GLY A 250 -5.27 15.26 6.47
CA GLY A 250 -5.60 13.83 6.59
C GLY A 250 -6.98 13.59 5.99
N ILE A 251 -7.07 12.73 4.97
CA ILE A 251 -8.31 12.44 4.25
C ILE A 251 -8.74 11.02 4.59
N VAL A 252 -9.90 10.86 5.20
CA VAL A 252 -10.43 9.53 5.57
C VAL A 252 -10.65 8.70 4.30
N ASN A 253 -10.11 7.48 4.29
CA ASN A 253 -10.33 6.55 3.18
C ASN A 253 -11.82 6.21 3.04
N GLY A 254 -12.29 6.18 1.79
CA GLY A 254 -13.57 5.57 1.45
C GLY A 254 -13.49 4.03 1.37
N MET A 255 -14.59 3.43 0.95
CA MET A 255 -14.73 2.00 0.70
C MET A 255 -15.42 1.77 -0.65
N ASP A 256 -15.09 0.69 -1.35
CA ASP A 256 -15.79 0.33 -2.58
C ASP A 256 -17.19 -0.23 -2.26
N VAL A 257 -18.21 0.60 -2.42
CA VAL A 257 -19.61 0.27 -2.18
C VAL A 257 -20.24 -0.63 -3.26
N VAL A 258 -19.49 -1.01 -4.29
CA VAL A 258 -19.93 -2.02 -5.27
C VAL A 258 -19.54 -3.42 -4.80
N ASP A 259 -18.29 -3.57 -4.35
CA ASP A 259 -17.79 -4.86 -3.86
C ASP A 259 -18.29 -5.13 -2.43
N TRP A 260 -18.33 -4.10 -1.57
CA TRP A 260 -18.80 -4.20 -0.18
C TRP A 260 -20.21 -3.65 -0.03
N ASN A 261 -21.19 -4.44 -0.48
CA ASN A 261 -22.60 -4.07 -0.38
C ASN A 261 -23.49 -5.25 -0.01
N PRO A 262 -24.02 -5.33 1.23
CA PRO A 262 -24.80 -6.48 1.68
C PRO A 262 -26.09 -6.71 0.89
N ALA A 263 -26.57 -5.72 0.13
CA ALA A 263 -27.75 -5.88 -0.71
C ALA A 263 -27.45 -6.61 -2.03
N THR A 264 -26.20 -6.59 -2.49
CA THR A 264 -25.78 -7.17 -3.78
C THR A 264 -24.62 -8.15 -3.66
N ASP A 265 -24.11 -8.38 -2.45
CA ASP A 265 -22.97 -9.25 -2.14
C ASP A 265 -23.20 -10.67 -2.67
N LYS A 266 -22.14 -11.25 -3.23
CA LYS A 266 -22.16 -12.56 -3.89
C LYS A 266 -21.74 -13.70 -2.96
N TYR A 267 -21.17 -13.37 -1.80
CA TYR A 267 -20.56 -14.31 -0.86
C TYR A 267 -21.45 -14.60 0.34
N ILE A 268 -22.26 -13.63 0.79
CA ILE A 268 -23.23 -13.88 1.86
C ILE A 268 -24.47 -14.59 1.32
N SER A 269 -25.01 -15.50 2.12
CA SER A 269 -26.17 -16.31 1.73
C SER A 269 -27.47 -15.50 1.71
N VAL A 270 -27.67 -14.64 2.71
CA VAL A 270 -28.88 -13.81 2.83
C VAL A 270 -28.50 -12.35 2.65
N LYS A 271 -28.88 -11.76 1.52
CA LYS A 271 -28.68 -10.34 1.23
C LYS A 271 -29.56 -9.47 2.10
N TYR A 272 -29.07 -8.29 2.47
CA TYR A 272 -29.82 -7.39 3.33
C TYR A 272 -29.50 -5.92 3.11
N ASN A 273 -30.39 -5.07 3.63
CA ASN A 273 -30.22 -3.63 3.67
C ASN A 273 -30.50 -3.13 5.11
N ALA A 274 -30.56 -1.81 5.29
CA ALA A 274 -30.76 -1.20 6.60
C ALA A 274 -32.08 -1.59 7.30
N THR A 275 -33.13 -1.95 6.55
CA THR A 275 -34.44 -2.31 7.13
C THR A 275 -34.58 -3.80 7.41
N THR A 276 -33.85 -4.67 6.70
CA THR A 276 -33.91 -6.14 6.86
C THR A 276 -32.74 -6.71 7.67
N VAL A 277 -31.87 -5.84 8.20
CA VAL A 277 -30.60 -6.21 8.84
C VAL A 277 -30.76 -7.16 10.03
N ALA A 278 -31.80 -7.00 10.85
CA ALA A 278 -31.98 -7.77 12.08
C ALA A 278 -32.17 -9.27 11.78
N GLU A 279 -33.09 -9.60 10.88
CA GLU A 279 -33.40 -10.97 10.49
C GLU A 279 -32.26 -11.59 9.67
N ALA A 280 -31.75 -10.85 8.68
CA ALA A 280 -30.73 -11.38 7.77
C ALA A 280 -29.38 -11.60 8.46
N ARG A 281 -28.99 -10.76 9.43
CA ARG A 281 -27.74 -10.99 10.19
C ARG A 281 -27.84 -12.21 11.09
N ALA A 282 -29.00 -12.50 11.68
CA ALA A 282 -29.18 -13.72 12.47
C ALA A 282 -28.99 -14.96 11.59
N LEU A 283 -29.59 -14.99 10.39
CA LEU A 283 -29.42 -16.10 9.45
C LEU A 283 -27.98 -16.23 8.95
N ASN A 284 -27.34 -15.13 8.53
CA ASN A 284 -25.94 -15.18 8.10
C ASN A 284 -24.98 -15.58 9.24
N LYS A 285 -25.33 -15.24 10.49
CA LYS A 285 -24.57 -15.66 11.67
C LYS A 285 -24.66 -17.16 11.92
N GLU A 286 -25.84 -17.74 11.83
CA GLU A 286 -26.04 -19.20 11.95
C GLU A 286 -25.29 -19.96 10.84
N ILE A 287 -25.29 -19.42 9.62
CA ILE A 287 -24.53 -19.97 8.49
C ILE A 287 -23.03 -19.89 8.76
N LEU A 288 -22.54 -18.74 9.23
CA LEU A 288 -21.12 -18.58 9.58
C LEU A 288 -20.71 -19.55 10.69
N GLN A 289 -21.51 -19.67 11.76
CA GLN A 289 -21.27 -20.62 12.86
C GLN A 289 -21.16 -22.05 12.31
N ALA A 290 -22.08 -22.46 11.44
CA ALA A 290 -22.02 -23.77 10.80
C ALA A 290 -20.78 -23.96 9.91
N GLU A 291 -20.40 -22.93 9.14
CA GLU A 291 -19.24 -22.97 8.24
C GLU A 291 -17.91 -23.11 8.98
N VAL A 292 -17.78 -22.47 10.16
CA VAL A 292 -16.58 -22.55 11.00
C VAL A 292 -16.65 -23.65 12.08
N GLY A 293 -17.73 -24.44 12.11
CA GLY A 293 -17.88 -25.57 13.02
C GLY A 293 -18.24 -25.22 14.47
N LEU A 294 -18.74 -24.01 14.73
CA LEU A 294 -19.20 -23.57 16.05
C LEU A 294 -20.66 -23.98 16.33
N PRO A 295 -21.11 -24.04 17.59
CA PRO A 295 -22.52 -24.19 17.94
C PRO A 295 -23.39 -23.14 17.24
N VAL A 296 -24.39 -23.61 16.49
CA VAL A 296 -25.33 -22.77 15.74
C VAL A 296 -26.40 -22.25 16.68
N ASP A 297 -26.27 -21.01 17.11
CA ASP A 297 -27.22 -20.31 17.97
C ASP A 297 -27.12 -18.80 17.73
N SER A 298 -28.19 -18.23 17.17
CA SER A 298 -28.26 -16.80 16.87
C SER A 298 -28.29 -15.91 18.12
N SER A 299 -28.52 -16.46 19.32
CA SER A 299 -28.49 -15.73 20.60
C SER A 299 -27.08 -15.54 21.18
N ILE A 300 -26.11 -16.42 20.88
CA ILE A 300 -24.74 -16.37 21.41
C ILE A 300 -23.93 -15.27 20.70
N PRO A 301 -23.42 -14.21 21.36
CA PRO A 301 -22.63 -13.17 20.69
C PRO A 301 -21.40 -13.74 19.96
N VAL A 302 -21.15 -13.25 18.74
CA VAL A 302 -19.97 -13.63 17.93
C VAL A 302 -19.08 -12.41 17.75
N ILE A 303 -17.82 -12.52 18.18
CA ILE A 303 -16.77 -11.53 18.00
C ILE A 303 -15.89 -12.00 16.83
N VAL A 304 -15.64 -11.12 15.86
CA VAL A 304 -14.82 -11.45 14.68
C VAL A 304 -13.63 -10.51 14.60
N PHE A 305 -12.42 -11.07 14.55
CA PHE A 305 -11.19 -10.35 14.22
C PHE A 305 -10.75 -10.68 12.79
N ILE A 306 -10.52 -9.66 11.97
CA ILE A 306 -9.96 -9.80 10.62
C ILE A 306 -8.76 -8.87 10.49
N GLY A 307 -7.56 -9.43 10.29
CA GLY A 307 -6.36 -8.62 10.17
C GLY A 307 -5.07 -9.41 10.01
N ARG A 308 -3.98 -8.69 9.72
CA ARG A 308 -2.63 -9.27 9.76
C ARG A 308 -2.25 -9.61 11.20
N LEU A 309 -1.66 -10.78 11.40
CA LEU A 309 -1.19 -11.24 12.71
C LEU A 309 0.17 -10.61 13.04
N GLU A 310 0.11 -9.34 13.45
CA GLU A 310 1.22 -8.47 13.82
C GLU A 310 0.81 -7.63 15.04
N GLU A 311 1.81 -7.15 15.78
CA GLU A 311 1.61 -6.30 16.97
C GLU A 311 0.90 -4.99 16.63
N GLN A 312 1.09 -4.47 15.40
CA GLN A 312 0.37 -3.27 14.92
C GLN A 312 -1.16 -3.43 14.99
N LYS A 313 -1.66 -4.67 14.90
CA LYS A 313 -3.09 -4.99 14.95
C LYS A 313 -3.55 -5.44 16.34
N GLY A 314 -2.66 -5.46 17.33
CA GLY A 314 -2.95 -5.95 18.68
C GLY A 314 -3.31 -7.43 18.71
N SER A 315 -2.74 -8.22 17.79
CA SER A 315 -3.05 -9.66 17.70
C SER A 315 -2.57 -10.41 18.94
N ASP A 316 -1.41 -10.01 19.48
CA ASP A 316 -0.87 -10.45 20.76
C ASP A 316 -1.82 -10.14 21.93
N ILE A 317 -2.41 -8.94 21.95
CA ILE A 317 -3.37 -8.54 22.99
C ILE A 317 -4.65 -9.37 22.89
N LEU A 318 -5.17 -9.56 21.67
CA LEU A 318 -6.35 -10.40 21.43
C LEU A 318 -6.12 -11.82 21.92
N ILE A 319 -5.01 -12.45 21.51
CA ILE A 319 -4.65 -13.83 21.89
C ILE A 319 -4.61 -13.98 23.42
N ALA A 320 -4.00 -13.01 24.11
CA ALA A 320 -3.93 -13.03 25.57
C ALA A 320 -5.30 -12.87 26.25
N ALA A 321 -6.24 -12.17 25.63
CA ALA A 321 -7.58 -11.90 26.18
C ALA A 321 -8.61 -13.00 25.90
N ILE A 322 -8.40 -13.85 24.87
CA ILE A 322 -9.34 -14.92 24.49
C ILE A 322 -9.77 -15.80 25.68
N PRO A 323 -8.85 -16.30 26.54
CA PRO A 323 -9.26 -17.13 27.67
C PRO A 323 -10.24 -16.46 28.63
N GLU A 324 -10.11 -15.14 28.85
CA GLU A 324 -11.00 -14.35 29.71
C GLU A 324 -12.37 -14.16 29.05
N PHE A 325 -12.40 -13.84 27.75
CA PHE A 325 -13.68 -13.74 27.02
C PHE A 325 -14.47 -15.05 27.03
N LEU A 326 -13.79 -16.19 26.94
CA LEU A 326 -14.44 -17.50 26.93
C LEU A 326 -14.93 -17.97 28.32
N GLU A 327 -14.74 -17.17 29.37
CA GLU A 327 -15.49 -17.35 30.63
C GLU A 327 -16.95 -16.91 30.47
N GLU A 328 -17.26 -16.09 29.45
CA GLU A 328 -18.61 -15.68 29.07
C GLU A 328 -19.18 -16.58 27.96
N ASN A 329 -20.51 -16.56 27.79
CA ASN A 329 -21.17 -17.29 26.70
C ASN A 329 -21.04 -16.54 25.37
N VAL A 330 -19.83 -16.54 24.79
CA VAL A 330 -19.51 -15.85 23.53
C VAL A 330 -18.67 -16.75 22.62
N GLN A 331 -18.70 -16.46 21.32
CA GLN A 331 -17.89 -17.12 20.31
C GLN A 331 -16.90 -16.12 19.68
N ILE A 332 -15.70 -16.59 19.33
CA ILE A 332 -14.65 -15.77 18.73
C ILE A 332 -14.18 -16.41 17.43
N ILE A 333 -14.18 -15.64 16.34
CA ILE A 333 -13.67 -16.05 15.03
C ILE A 333 -12.48 -15.14 14.69
N VAL A 334 -11.34 -15.75 14.36
CA VAL A 334 -10.11 -15.02 14.01
C VAL A 334 -9.69 -15.41 12.60
N LEU A 335 -9.66 -14.43 11.69
CA LEU A 335 -9.17 -14.58 10.32
C LEU A 335 -7.93 -13.69 10.11
N GLY A 336 -6.77 -14.31 9.94
CA GLY A 336 -5.53 -13.58 9.73
C GLY A 336 -4.37 -14.46 9.32
N THR A 337 -3.36 -13.82 8.74
CA THR A 337 -2.06 -14.43 8.43
C THR A 337 -0.96 -13.48 8.86
N GLY A 338 0.17 -13.98 9.36
CA GLY A 338 1.27 -13.12 9.80
C GLY A 338 2.42 -13.89 10.42
N LYS A 339 2.78 -13.55 11.66
CA LYS A 339 3.88 -14.21 12.38
C LYS A 339 3.47 -15.63 12.78
N LYS A 340 4.27 -16.63 12.39
CA LYS A 340 4.05 -18.05 12.71
C LYS A 340 3.73 -18.31 14.18
N LYS A 341 4.43 -17.64 15.10
CA LYS A 341 4.18 -17.76 16.53
C LYS A 341 2.73 -17.42 16.92
N MET A 342 2.17 -16.35 16.36
CA MET A 342 0.78 -15.94 16.65
C MET A 342 -0.23 -16.90 16.00
N GLU A 343 0.07 -17.41 14.80
CA GLU A 343 -0.74 -18.46 14.16
C GLU A 343 -0.78 -19.74 15.01
N GLU A 344 0.38 -20.18 15.51
CA GLU A 344 0.50 -21.35 16.39
C GLU A 344 -0.26 -21.16 17.71
N GLU A 345 -0.17 -19.99 18.34
CA GLU A 345 -0.92 -19.68 19.56
C GLU A 345 -2.44 -19.70 19.33
N LEU A 346 -2.92 -19.17 18.21
CA LEU A 346 -4.35 -19.23 17.85
C LEU A 346 -4.83 -20.67 17.59
N MET A 347 -4.04 -21.48 16.88
CA MET A 347 -4.36 -22.91 16.66
C MET A 347 -4.42 -23.70 17.97
N LEU A 348 -3.55 -23.39 18.94
CA LEU A 348 -3.61 -24.00 20.27
C LEU A 348 -4.85 -23.58 21.06
N LEU A 349 -5.29 -22.32 20.92
CA LEU A 349 -6.53 -21.84 21.55
C LEU A 349 -7.75 -22.53 20.94
N GLU A 350 -7.83 -22.68 19.62
CA GLU A 350 -8.91 -23.41 18.94
C GLU A 350 -8.99 -24.87 19.43
N ALA A 351 -7.85 -25.55 19.55
CA ALA A 351 -7.81 -26.93 20.06
C ALA A 351 -8.26 -27.03 21.53
N LYS A 352 -8.01 -25.99 22.34
CA LYS A 352 -8.42 -25.92 23.74
C LYS A 352 -9.89 -25.54 23.92
N TYR A 353 -10.41 -24.72 23.00
CA TYR A 353 -11.77 -24.18 23.02
C TYR A 353 -12.46 -24.40 21.66
N PRO A 354 -12.89 -25.64 21.37
CA PRO A 354 -13.43 -26.00 20.06
C PRO A 354 -14.88 -25.55 19.81
N GLN A 355 -15.54 -24.91 20.78
CA GLN A 355 -16.96 -24.54 20.74
C GLN A 355 -17.20 -23.12 21.21
#